data_AF-A0A8T5TYK2-F1
#
_entry.id   AF-A0A8T5TYK2-F1
#
_cell.length_a   1.000
_cell.length_b   1.000
_cell.length_c   1.000
_cell.angle_alpha   90.00
_cell.angle_beta   90.00
_cell.angle_gamma   90.00
#
_symmetry.space_group_name_H-M   'P 1'
#
loop_
_entity.id
_entity.type
_entity.pdbx_description
1 polymer ?
#
loop_
_entity_poly.entity_id
_entity_poly.type
_entity_poly.pdbx_seq_one_letter_code
_entity_poly.pdbx_strand_id
1 'polypeptide(L)'
;YSGMEFPHTSCGCFEAIDFYIPEVNGHGIVDRNYGDVAINGLPFSAMANQTGGGKQLPGFNGVSIQYIINKNYQRFDGGINTVVWMPKAVKDRVGEFLPQDLLPKIATEEEVTDINNLKKWLEEVDHPIVKTWAEVLGEEEEAEEEGEWAAEGAMVPMGTQAFTIPGAGGSGGFKIILKNCKIHAESIIIKKIDSQAKRKK
;
A
#
# COMPACT_ATOMS: atom_id res chain seq x y z
N TYR A 1 5.63 -8.33 14.52
CA TYR A 1 4.20 -8.63 14.37
C TYR A 1 3.52 -7.48 13.66
N SER A 2 4.11 -7.09 12.53
CA SER A 2 3.62 -6.06 11.61
C SER A 2 3.81 -6.62 10.21
N GLY A 3 2.80 -6.43 9.38
CA GLY A 3 2.77 -6.70 7.96
C GLY A 3 3.10 -5.49 7.12
N MET A 4 3.25 -4.32 7.75
CA MET A 4 3.56 -3.04 7.11
C MET A 4 5.04 -2.68 7.30
N GLU A 5 5.55 -2.71 8.53
CA GLU A 5 6.92 -2.33 8.85
C GLU A 5 7.82 -3.56 8.92
N PHE A 6 8.80 -3.66 8.01
CA PHE A 6 9.74 -4.77 7.89
C PHE A 6 9.08 -6.17 7.98
N PRO A 7 8.10 -6.49 7.11
CA PRO A 7 7.37 -7.75 7.17
C PRO A 7 8.27 -8.97 6.96
N HIS A 8 7.81 -10.14 7.40
CA HIS A 8 8.49 -11.39 7.06
C HIS A 8 8.42 -11.65 5.55
N THR A 9 9.42 -12.33 5.02
CA THR A 9 9.40 -12.77 3.62
C THR A 9 8.52 -14.00 3.45
N SER A 10 7.82 -14.12 2.32
CA SER A 10 7.02 -15.30 2.00
C SER A 10 7.64 -16.15 0.88
N CYS A 11 7.57 -17.47 0.99
CA CYS A 11 8.10 -18.39 -0.02
C CYS A 11 7.07 -18.63 -1.14
N GLY A 12 6.00 -19.37 -0.89
CA GLY A 12 4.95 -19.70 -1.88
C GLY A 12 3.97 -20.78 -1.43
N CYS A 13 4.21 -21.42 -0.28
CA CYS A 13 3.33 -22.44 0.29
C CYS A 13 2.37 -21.90 1.35
N PHE A 14 2.20 -20.58 1.46
CA PHE A 14 1.21 -19.97 2.35
C PHE A 14 -0.21 -20.42 1.99
N GLU A 15 -1.06 -20.53 3.00
CA GLU A 15 -2.46 -20.96 2.83
C GLU A 15 -3.35 -19.80 2.39
N ALA A 16 -3.02 -18.59 2.87
CA ALA A 16 -3.72 -17.35 2.56
C ALA A 16 -2.74 -16.19 2.41
N ILE A 17 -3.23 -15.10 1.83
CA ILE A 17 -2.55 -13.82 1.72
C ILE A 17 -3.36 -12.80 2.50
N ASP A 18 -2.70 -12.12 3.42
CA ASP A 18 -3.14 -10.89 4.05
C ASP A 18 -2.62 -9.73 3.17
N PHE A 19 -3.53 -8.97 2.57
CA PHE A 19 -3.23 -7.85 1.68
C PHE A 19 -3.84 -6.55 2.20
N TYR A 20 -3.07 -5.46 2.13
CA TYR A 20 -3.49 -4.13 2.56
C TYR A 20 -4.37 -3.46 1.50
N ILE A 21 -5.41 -2.77 1.95
CA ILE A 21 -6.39 -2.01 1.16
C ILE A 21 -6.28 -0.53 1.59
N PRO A 22 -5.54 0.30 0.83
CA PRO A 22 -5.27 1.68 1.21
C PRO A 22 -6.53 2.53 1.39
N GLU A 23 -7.57 2.31 0.57
CA GLU A 23 -8.77 3.15 0.52
C GLU A 23 -9.59 3.14 1.82
N VAL A 24 -9.38 2.12 2.66
CA VAL A 24 -10.06 1.93 3.94
C VAL A 24 -9.07 1.71 5.09
N ASN A 25 -7.77 1.94 4.87
CA ASN A 25 -6.69 1.63 5.82
C ASN A 25 -6.88 0.27 6.51
N GLY A 26 -7.22 -0.76 5.72
CA GLY A 26 -7.65 -2.05 6.24
C GLY A 26 -6.98 -3.21 5.52
N HIS A 27 -7.22 -4.41 6.01
CA HIS A 27 -6.64 -5.64 5.46
C HIS A 27 -7.74 -6.54 4.89
N GLY A 28 -7.47 -7.08 3.71
CA GLY A 28 -8.22 -8.19 3.14
C GLY A 28 -7.46 -9.50 3.31
N ILE A 29 -8.18 -10.61 3.41
CA ILE A 29 -7.58 -11.95 3.45
C ILE A 29 -8.14 -12.76 2.29
N VAL A 30 -7.30 -13.48 1.55
CA VAL A 30 -7.76 -14.44 0.53
C VAL A 30 -7.01 -15.76 0.67
N ASP A 31 -7.70 -16.89 0.63
CA ASP A 31 -7.05 -18.20 0.66
C ASP A 31 -6.75 -18.72 -0.74
N ARG A 32 -5.83 -19.67 -0.82
CA ARG A 32 -5.37 -20.26 -2.08
C ARG A 32 -6.44 -20.99 -2.89
N ASN A 33 -7.56 -21.35 -2.28
CA ASN A 33 -8.66 -22.06 -2.95
C ASN A 33 -9.72 -21.10 -3.49
N TYR A 34 -9.63 -19.80 -3.16
CA TYR A 34 -10.54 -18.80 -3.70
C TYR A 34 -10.34 -18.68 -5.22
N GLY A 35 -11.38 -19.04 -5.97
CA GLY A 35 -11.31 -19.17 -7.42
C GLY A 35 -11.61 -17.89 -8.20
N ASP A 36 -12.04 -16.83 -7.52
CA ASP A 36 -12.46 -15.58 -8.13
C ASP A 36 -11.45 -14.44 -7.86
N VAL A 37 -11.78 -13.24 -8.31
CA VAL A 37 -11.07 -12.01 -8.00
C VAL A 37 -11.43 -11.53 -6.59
N ALA A 38 -10.40 -11.17 -5.80
CA ALA A 38 -10.62 -10.54 -4.51
C ALA A 38 -11.10 -9.09 -4.70
N ILE A 39 -11.53 -8.45 -3.61
CA ILE A 39 -12.08 -7.08 -3.66
C ILE A 39 -11.13 -6.05 -4.28
N ASN A 40 -9.81 -6.29 -4.23
CA ASN A 40 -8.80 -5.46 -4.89
C ASN A 40 -8.67 -5.69 -6.42
N GLY A 41 -9.55 -6.49 -7.01
CA GLY A 41 -9.55 -6.82 -8.43
C GLY A 41 -8.44 -7.78 -8.87
N LEU A 42 -7.74 -8.41 -7.91
CA LEU A 42 -6.65 -9.36 -8.21
C LEU A 42 -7.07 -10.79 -7.85
N PRO A 43 -6.77 -11.79 -8.70
CA PRO A 43 -6.90 -13.19 -8.31
C PRO A 43 -5.76 -13.59 -7.35
N PHE A 44 -5.96 -14.66 -6.58
CA PHE A 44 -4.95 -15.18 -5.65
C PHE A 44 -3.58 -15.38 -6.31
N SER A 45 -3.54 -15.92 -7.54
CA SER A 45 -2.30 -16.19 -8.26
C SER A 45 -1.49 -14.92 -8.55
N ALA A 46 -2.15 -13.80 -8.85
CA ALA A 46 -1.49 -12.52 -9.08
C ALA A 46 -0.89 -11.97 -7.78
N MET A 47 -1.63 -12.03 -6.68
CA MET A 47 -1.13 -11.63 -5.36
C MET A 47 -0.01 -12.54 -4.86
N ALA A 48 -0.10 -13.84 -5.12
CA ALA A 48 0.92 -14.81 -4.72
C ALA A 48 2.28 -14.54 -5.39
N ASN A 49 2.26 -14.11 -6.65
CA ASN A 49 3.47 -13.70 -7.39
C ASN A 49 4.13 -12.45 -6.80
N GLN A 50 3.36 -11.54 -6.21
CA GLN A 50 3.88 -10.33 -5.57
C GLN A 50 4.40 -10.62 -4.16
N THR A 51 3.65 -11.45 -3.42
CA THR A 51 3.92 -11.80 -2.01
C THR A 51 5.11 -12.76 -1.86
N GLY A 52 5.22 -13.74 -2.76
CA GLY A 52 6.21 -14.80 -2.70
C GLY A 52 7.63 -14.40 -3.12
N GLY A 53 8.52 -15.40 -3.18
CA GLY A 53 9.87 -15.23 -3.72
C GLY A 53 10.89 -14.62 -2.76
N GLY A 54 10.63 -14.64 -1.45
CA GLY A 54 11.62 -14.23 -0.44
C GLY A 54 11.86 -12.72 -0.36
N LYS A 55 10.93 -11.91 -0.88
CA LYS A 55 10.99 -10.44 -0.83
C LYS A 55 10.22 -9.93 0.39
N GLN A 56 10.62 -8.79 0.92
CA GLN A 56 9.82 -8.05 1.89
C GLN A 56 8.91 -7.10 1.12
N LEU A 57 7.60 -7.28 1.24
CA LEU A 57 6.61 -6.42 0.60
C LEU A 57 5.61 -5.95 1.66
N PRO A 58 5.74 -4.69 2.13
CA PRO A 58 4.76 -4.08 3.02
C PRO A 58 3.34 -4.23 2.48
N GLY A 59 2.43 -4.66 3.34
CA GLY A 59 1.01 -4.84 3.02
C GLY A 59 0.70 -6.10 2.20
N PHE A 60 1.64 -7.00 1.92
CA PHE A 60 1.36 -8.28 1.28
C PHE A 60 2.11 -9.41 1.98
N ASN A 61 1.37 -10.19 2.78
CA ASN A 61 1.94 -11.17 3.68
C ASN A 61 1.32 -12.54 3.46
N GLY A 62 2.16 -13.54 3.15
CA GLY A 62 1.74 -14.93 3.12
C GLY A 62 1.57 -15.45 4.55
N VAL A 63 0.38 -15.97 4.86
CA VAL A 63 -0.02 -16.41 6.20
C VAL A 63 -0.63 -17.81 6.19
N SER A 64 -0.62 -18.48 7.34
CA SER A 64 -1.45 -19.67 7.57
C SER A 64 -2.84 -19.24 8.04
N ILE A 65 -3.85 -20.09 7.82
CA ILE A 65 -5.22 -19.81 8.26
C ILE A 65 -5.27 -19.69 9.79
N GLN A 66 -4.47 -20.49 10.49
CA GLN A 66 -4.43 -20.47 11.95
C GLN A 66 -3.71 -19.23 12.52
N TYR A 67 -2.88 -18.53 11.73
CA TYR A 67 -2.27 -17.28 12.18
C TYR A 67 -3.31 -16.14 12.30
N ILE A 68 -4.37 -16.17 11.49
CA ILE A 68 -5.44 -15.15 11.49
C ILE A 68 -6.09 -15.03 12.88
N ILE A 69 -6.28 -16.16 13.57
CA ILE A 69 -6.93 -16.21 14.89
C ILE A 69 -5.93 -16.02 16.05
N ASN A 70 -4.66 -15.74 15.76
CA ASN A 70 -3.64 -15.59 16.78
C ASN A 70 -3.79 -14.24 17.50
N LYS A 71 -3.57 -14.23 18.81
CA LYS A 71 -3.59 -13.01 19.66
C LYS A 71 -2.57 -11.95 19.23
N ASN A 72 -1.49 -12.38 18.56
CA ASN A 72 -0.43 -11.53 18.05
C ASN A 72 -0.54 -11.31 16.53
N TYR A 73 -1.64 -11.69 15.90
CA TYR A 73 -1.90 -11.36 14.49
C TYR A 73 -1.77 -9.85 14.32
N GLN A 74 -0.84 -9.43 13.46
CA GLN A 74 -0.52 -8.03 13.11
C GLN A 74 -0.63 -7.04 14.28
N ARG A 75 -0.16 -7.45 15.47
CA ARG A 75 -0.41 -6.72 16.73
C ARG A 75 0.00 -5.24 16.68
N PHE A 76 1.05 -4.91 15.94
CA PHE A 76 1.54 -3.53 15.82
C PHE A 76 0.80 -2.72 14.75
N ASP A 77 0.00 -3.37 13.90
CA ASP A 77 -0.82 -2.72 12.86
C ASP A 77 -2.30 -2.67 13.25
N GLY A 78 -2.63 -2.78 14.54
CA GLY A 78 -4.03 -2.82 15.04
C GLY A 78 -4.67 -4.21 15.09
N GLY A 79 -3.96 -5.24 14.63
CA GLY A 79 -4.32 -6.66 14.76
C GLY A 79 -5.59 -7.04 14.01
N ILE A 80 -6.36 -7.99 14.54
CA ILE A 80 -7.51 -8.55 13.81
C ILE A 80 -8.60 -7.51 13.48
N ASN A 81 -8.65 -6.42 14.25
CA ASN A 81 -9.61 -5.33 14.07
C ASN A 81 -9.40 -4.53 12.78
N THR A 82 -8.29 -4.72 12.07
CA THR A 82 -8.04 -4.08 10.78
C THR A 82 -8.49 -4.93 9.60
N VAL A 83 -8.90 -6.17 9.82
CA VAL A 83 -9.40 -7.04 8.76
C VAL A 83 -10.82 -6.63 8.40
N VAL A 84 -10.99 -6.14 7.17
CA VAL A 84 -12.25 -5.59 6.66
C VAL A 84 -12.95 -6.51 5.66
N TRP A 85 -12.21 -7.45 5.06
CA TRP A 85 -12.75 -8.32 4.01
C TRP A 85 -12.10 -9.70 4.01
N MET A 86 -12.88 -10.76 3.83
CA MET A 86 -12.38 -12.11 3.54
C MET A 86 -13.45 -12.96 2.84
N PRO A 87 -13.08 -13.95 1.99
CA PRO A 87 -14.04 -14.87 1.42
C PRO A 87 -14.85 -15.57 2.49
N LYS A 88 -16.12 -15.85 2.21
CA LYS A 88 -17.02 -16.57 3.11
C LYS A 88 -16.42 -17.90 3.56
N ALA A 89 -15.77 -18.62 2.66
CA ALA A 89 -15.08 -19.88 2.98
C ALA A 89 -13.97 -19.71 4.05
N VAL A 90 -13.26 -18.58 4.04
CA VAL A 90 -12.26 -18.26 5.08
C VAL A 90 -12.97 -17.88 6.37
N LYS A 91 -13.97 -16.99 6.27
CA LYS A 91 -14.79 -16.52 7.40
C LYS A 91 -15.42 -17.68 8.17
N ASP A 92 -15.98 -18.65 7.47
CA ASP A 92 -16.59 -19.85 8.05
C ASP A 92 -15.57 -20.73 8.78
N ARG A 93 -14.31 -20.80 8.29
CA ARG A 93 -13.25 -21.61 8.90
C ARG A 93 -12.69 -21.01 10.19
N VAL A 94 -12.63 -19.68 10.29
CA VAL A 94 -12.03 -19.00 11.43
C VAL A 94 -13.04 -18.33 12.36
N GLY A 95 -14.29 -18.19 11.93
CA GLY A 95 -15.30 -17.33 12.55
C GLY A 95 -15.63 -17.68 14.01
N GLU A 96 -15.61 -18.96 14.38
CA GLU A 96 -15.84 -19.40 15.76
C GLU A 96 -14.76 -18.87 16.74
N PHE A 97 -13.57 -18.55 16.24
CA PHE A 97 -12.44 -18.07 17.03
C PHE A 97 -12.23 -16.56 16.92
N LEU A 98 -12.96 -15.89 16.04
CA LEU A 98 -12.91 -14.44 15.92
C LEU A 98 -13.77 -13.77 17.02
N PRO A 99 -13.47 -12.51 17.36
CA PRO A 99 -14.33 -11.73 18.25
C PRO A 99 -15.75 -11.64 17.67
N GLN A 100 -16.75 -11.97 18.48
CA GLN A 100 -18.15 -12.07 18.07
C GLN A 100 -18.74 -10.72 17.63
N ASP A 101 -18.20 -9.63 18.17
CA ASP A 101 -18.52 -8.25 17.81
C ASP A 101 -17.91 -7.82 16.47
N LEU A 102 -16.78 -8.40 16.09
CA LEU A 102 -16.07 -8.11 14.84
C LEU A 102 -16.59 -8.95 13.68
N LEU A 103 -16.89 -10.23 13.91
CA LEU A 103 -17.31 -11.17 12.86
C LEU A 103 -18.40 -10.64 11.90
N PRO A 104 -19.52 -10.02 12.36
CA PRO A 104 -20.53 -9.49 11.44
C PRO A 104 -20.08 -8.24 10.67
N LYS A 105 -18.98 -7.60 11.08
CA LYS A 105 -18.46 -6.36 10.50
C LYS A 105 -17.37 -6.60 9.47
N ILE A 106 -16.97 -7.85 9.23
CA ILE A 106 -16.01 -8.21 8.17
C ILE A 106 -16.79 -8.53 6.90
N ALA A 107 -16.55 -7.82 5.81
CA ALA A 107 -17.23 -8.06 4.55
C ALA A 107 -16.78 -9.37 3.89
N THR A 108 -17.66 -9.92 3.06
CA THR A 108 -17.42 -11.08 2.19
C THR A 108 -17.67 -10.71 0.74
N GLU A 109 -17.33 -11.62 -0.18
CA GLU A 109 -17.63 -11.54 -1.61
C GLU A 109 -19.13 -11.46 -1.91
N GLU A 110 -20.00 -11.91 -0.99
CA GLU A 110 -21.45 -11.87 -1.14
C GLU A 110 -22.04 -10.50 -0.78
N GLU A 111 -21.37 -9.74 0.10
CA GLU A 111 -21.83 -8.44 0.61
C GLU A 111 -21.23 -7.28 -0.17
N VAL A 112 -19.92 -7.35 -0.47
CA VAL A 112 -19.19 -6.29 -1.16
C VAL A 112 -18.23 -6.90 -2.18
N THR A 113 -18.47 -6.59 -3.45
CA THR A 113 -17.64 -7.04 -4.59
C THR A 113 -16.57 -6.03 -5.00
N ASP A 114 -16.75 -4.74 -4.67
CA ASP A 114 -15.92 -3.64 -5.16
C ASP A 114 -15.42 -2.75 -4.02
N ILE A 115 -14.15 -2.33 -4.09
CA ILE A 115 -13.53 -1.37 -3.13
C ILE A 115 -14.38 -0.11 -2.95
N ASN A 116 -14.97 0.41 -4.03
CA ASN A 116 -15.75 1.66 -4.01
C ASN A 116 -16.94 1.59 -3.03
N ASN A 117 -17.51 0.40 -2.84
CA ASN A 117 -18.64 0.19 -1.94
C ASN A 117 -18.19 -0.24 -0.53
N LEU A 118 -16.97 -0.77 -0.39
CA LEU A 118 -16.42 -1.23 0.88
C LEU A 118 -16.42 -0.14 1.94
N LYS A 119 -15.95 1.07 1.59
CA LYS A 119 -15.87 2.19 2.52
C LYS A 119 -17.23 2.52 3.15
N LYS A 120 -18.28 2.62 2.32
CA LYS A 120 -19.64 2.93 2.78
C LYS A 120 -20.21 1.81 3.64
N TRP A 121 -20.00 0.56 3.23
CA TRP A 121 -20.47 -0.60 3.99
C TRP A 121 -19.82 -0.66 5.38
N LEU A 122 -18.51 -0.37 5.48
CA LEU A 122 -17.79 -0.33 6.75
C LEU A 122 -18.31 0.77 7.70
N GLU A 123 -18.74 1.91 7.16
CA GLU A 123 -19.41 2.98 7.93
C GLU A 123 -20.78 2.52 8.44
N GLU A 124 -21.58 1.84 7.61
CA GLU A 124 -22.91 1.33 7.96
C GLU A 124 -22.88 0.27 9.07
N VAL A 125 -21.86 -0.62 9.05
CA VAL A 125 -21.69 -1.66 10.07
C VAL A 125 -20.88 -1.21 11.29
N ASP A 126 -20.45 0.06 11.32
CA ASP A 126 -19.61 0.64 12.38
C ASP A 126 -18.34 -0.21 12.63
N HIS A 127 -17.58 -0.49 11.58
CA HIS A 127 -16.34 -1.26 11.68
C HIS A 127 -15.30 -0.51 12.53
N PRO A 128 -14.52 -1.18 13.41
CA PRO A 128 -13.51 -0.52 14.25
C PRO A 128 -12.52 0.36 13.47
N ILE A 129 -12.20 -0.01 12.22
CA ILE A 129 -11.30 0.75 11.34
C ILE A 129 -11.80 2.16 11.00
N VAL A 130 -13.12 2.41 11.06
CA VAL A 130 -13.67 3.73 10.73
C VAL A 130 -13.13 4.81 11.67
N LYS A 131 -12.79 4.43 12.91
CA LYS A 131 -12.22 5.34 13.90
C LYS A 131 -10.80 5.79 13.55
N THR A 132 -10.02 4.93 12.88
CA THR A 132 -8.63 5.24 12.53
C THR A 132 -8.54 6.15 11.30
N TRP A 133 -9.58 6.26 10.49
CA TRP A 133 -9.57 7.14 9.31
C TRP A 133 -9.41 8.62 9.67
N ALA A 134 -9.90 9.04 10.83
CA ALA A 134 -9.69 10.41 11.32
C ALA A 134 -8.22 10.67 11.70
N GLU A 135 -7.52 9.65 12.18
CA GLU A 135 -6.11 9.71 12.58
C GLU A 135 -5.21 9.70 11.34
N VAL A 136 -5.52 8.85 10.35
CA VAL A 136 -4.77 8.76 9.07
C VAL A 136 -4.81 10.06 8.28
N LEU A 137 -5.94 10.77 8.25
CA LEU A 137 -6.00 12.07 7.56
C LEU A 137 -5.06 13.10 8.20
N GLY A 138 -4.86 13.04 9.52
CA GLY A 138 -3.87 13.87 10.22
C GLY A 138 -2.43 13.42 9.94
N GLU A 139 -2.18 12.11 9.89
CA GLU A 139 -0.86 11.56 9.57
C GLU A 139 -0.44 11.78 8.11
N GLU A 140 -1.39 11.75 7.15
CA GLU A 140 -1.13 12.07 5.74
C GLU A 140 -0.79 13.55 5.57
N GLU A 141 -1.49 14.46 6.27
CA GLU A 141 -1.15 15.89 6.28
C GLU A 141 0.23 16.13 6.91
N GLU A 142 0.54 15.49 8.04
CA GLU A 142 1.87 15.59 8.66
C GLU A 142 2.97 14.95 7.80
N ALA A 143 2.74 13.81 7.16
CA ALA A 143 3.73 13.16 6.29
C ALA A 143 3.96 13.93 4.98
N GLU A 144 2.94 14.60 4.45
CA GLU A 144 3.09 15.54 3.33
C GLU A 144 3.89 16.77 3.75
N GLU A 145 3.58 17.38 4.91
CA GLU A 145 4.37 18.49 5.47
C GLU A 145 5.82 18.04 5.78
N GLU A 146 6.00 16.78 6.20
CA GLU A 146 7.30 16.21 6.46
C GLU A 146 8.14 15.98 5.20
N GLY A 147 7.51 15.45 4.16
CA GLY A 147 8.11 15.30 2.84
C GLY A 147 8.46 16.65 2.19
N GLU A 148 7.67 17.68 2.45
CA GLU A 148 7.93 19.06 1.98
C GLU A 148 9.14 19.69 2.67
N TRP A 149 9.27 19.60 4.00
CA TRP A 149 10.49 20.10 4.68
C TRP A 149 11.73 19.27 4.32
N ALA A 150 11.61 17.95 4.13
CA ALA A 150 12.74 17.11 3.76
C ALA A 150 13.24 17.43 2.33
N ALA A 151 12.33 17.82 1.44
CA ALA A 151 12.66 18.31 0.10
C ALA A 151 13.31 19.71 0.13
N GLU A 152 12.88 20.61 1.01
CA GLU A 152 13.50 21.94 1.20
C GLU A 152 14.84 21.88 1.97
N GLY A 153 14.99 20.94 2.91
CA GLY A 153 16.19 20.72 3.73
C GLY A 153 17.36 20.07 3.01
N ALA A 154 17.17 19.63 1.75
CA ALA A 154 18.23 19.09 0.90
C ALA A 154 19.16 20.16 0.27
N MET A 155 19.15 21.40 0.79
CA MET A 155 20.18 22.39 0.47
C MET A 155 21.44 22.21 1.35
N VAL A 156 22.34 21.34 0.85
CA VAL A 156 23.81 21.28 1.04
C VAL A 156 24.36 21.32 2.47
N PRO A 157 24.94 20.22 3.00
CA PRO A 157 25.91 20.31 4.09
C PRO A 157 27.23 20.86 3.54
N MET A 158 27.52 22.11 3.91
CA MET A 158 28.81 22.76 3.70
C MET A 158 29.86 22.03 4.55
N GLY A 159 30.59 21.05 4.00
CA GLY A 159 31.66 20.41 4.78
C GLY A 159 32.35 19.15 4.26
N THR A 160 31.84 18.43 3.27
CA THR A 160 32.55 17.25 2.74
C THR A 160 33.22 17.57 1.41
N GLN A 161 34.55 17.68 1.43
CA GLN A 161 35.39 17.69 0.24
C GLN A 161 35.19 16.38 -0.53
N ALA A 162 34.19 16.34 -1.42
CA ALA A 162 34.10 15.32 -2.43
C ALA A 162 35.12 15.65 -3.52
N PHE A 163 36.07 14.73 -3.72
CA PHE A 163 36.95 14.70 -4.88
C PHE A 163 36.12 14.90 -6.15
N THR A 164 36.29 16.06 -6.78
CA THR A 164 35.72 16.35 -8.10
C THR A 164 36.48 15.52 -9.13
N ILE A 165 35.81 14.51 -9.69
CA ILE A 165 36.17 13.96 -11.00
C ILE A 165 35.71 15.00 -12.04
N PRO A 166 36.61 15.62 -12.81
CA PRO A 166 36.20 16.52 -13.88
C PRO A 166 35.60 15.70 -15.02
N GLY A 167 34.29 15.86 -15.29
CA GLY A 167 33.66 15.30 -16.50
C GLY A 167 32.27 14.69 -16.35
N ALA A 168 31.72 14.54 -15.14
CA ALA A 168 30.39 13.96 -14.95
C ALA A 168 29.43 14.92 -14.21
N GLY A 169 29.37 16.17 -14.67
CA GLY A 169 28.32 17.13 -14.28
C GLY A 169 27.05 16.90 -15.10
N GLY A 170 26.36 15.79 -14.87
CA GLY A 170 25.08 15.48 -15.49
C GLY A 170 23.92 16.25 -14.87
N SER A 171 24.04 17.57 -14.69
CA SER A 171 22.94 18.43 -14.25
C SER A 171 22.10 18.84 -15.46
N GLY A 172 20.90 18.29 -15.57
CA GLY A 172 19.84 18.87 -16.42
C GLY A 172 19.00 17.82 -17.12
N GLY A 173 18.09 17.20 -16.35
CA GLY A 173 16.86 16.60 -16.85
C GLY A 173 15.68 17.52 -16.55
N PHE A 174 14.62 17.50 -17.37
CA PHE A 174 13.40 18.29 -17.14
C PHE A 174 12.44 17.48 -16.28
N LYS A 175 11.84 18.10 -15.26
CA LYS A 175 10.77 17.50 -14.45
C LYS A 175 9.45 18.13 -14.89
N ILE A 176 8.51 17.30 -15.34
CA ILE A 176 7.14 17.73 -15.66
C ILE A 176 6.21 17.04 -14.68
N ILE A 177 5.43 17.82 -13.92
CA ILE A 177 4.42 17.31 -12.98
C ILE A 177 3.06 17.83 -13.45
N LEU A 178 2.11 16.91 -13.62
CA LEU A 178 0.75 17.20 -14.04
C LEU A 178 -0.20 16.56 -13.04
N LYS A 179 -0.94 17.38 -12.29
CA LYS A 179 -1.94 16.92 -11.32
C LYS A 179 -3.35 17.30 -11.80
N ASN A 180 -4.26 16.33 -11.81
CA ASN A 180 -5.68 16.45 -12.16
C ASN A 180 -6.00 17.14 -13.51
N CYS A 181 -5.34 16.75 -14.61
CA CYS A 181 -5.60 17.32 -15.94
C CYS A 181 -5.92 16.25 -17.01
N LYS A 182 -6.80 16.60 -17.96
CA LYS A 182 -7.01 15.84 -19.22
C LYS A 182 -6.28 16.53 -20.36
N ILE A 183 -5.29 15.87 -20.96
CA ILE A 183 -4.50 16.43 -22.07
C ILE A 183 -4.95 15.79 -23.38
N HIS A 184 -5.37 16.62 -24.34
CA HIS A 184 -5.59 16.23 -25.73
C HIS A 184 -4.62 17.01 -26.61
N ALA A 185 -3.63 16.33 -27.19
CA ALA A 185 -2.64 16.93 -28.08
C ALA A 185 -2.29 15.95 -29.21
N GLU A 186 -2.09 16.45 -30.43
CA GLU A 186 -1.59 15.65 -31.56
C GLU A 186 -0.07 15.42 -31.49
N SER A 187 0.71 16.33 -30.88
CA SER A 187 2.12 16.06 -30.53
C SER A 187 2.63 16.99 -29.41
N ILE A 188 3.57 16.48 -28.58
CA ILE A 188 4.29 17.22 -27.54
C ILE A 188 5.80 17.03 -27.76
N ILE A 189 6.55 18.12 -27.88
CA ILE A 189 8.01 18.11 -28.09
C ILE A 189 8.70 18.88 -26.97
N ILE A 190 9.49 18.19 -26.15
CA ILE A 190 10.27 18.76 -25.05
C ILE A 190 11.74 18.85 -25.48
N LYS A 191 12.32 20.05 -25.50
CA LYS A 191 13.72 20.29 -25.87
C LYS A 191 14.49 20.94 -24.72
N LYS A 192 15.74 20.49 -24.53
CA LYS A 192 16.73 21.17 -23.69
C LYS A 192 17.08 22.51 -24.31
N ILE A 193 17.04 23.58 -23.51
CA ILE A 193 17.72 24.83 -23.86
C ILE A 193 19.17 24.68 -23.42
N ASP A 194 20.08 24.46 -24.37
CA ASP A 194 21.51 24.56 -24.11
C ASP A 194 21.92 26.03 -24.06
N SER A 195 22.37 26.49 -22.90
CA SER A 195 23.00 27.80 -22.75
C SER A 195 24.47 27.74 -23.20
N GLN A 196 24.72 27.79 -24.49
CA GLN A 196 26.05 28.11 -25.03
C GLN A 196 25.92 28.91 -26.34
N ALA A 197 25.66 30.21 -26.23
CA ALA A 197 25.94 31.15 -27.31
C ALA A 197 27.31 31.81 -27.09
N LYS A 198 28.23 31.48 -28.00
CA LYS A 198 29.47 32.18 -28.40
C LYS A 198 30.68 32.17 -27.44
N ARG A 199 31.64 31.29 -27.74
CA ARG A 199 33.06 31.69 -27.88
C ARG A 199 33.49 31.52 -29.34
N LYS A 200 33.62 32.62 -30.07
CA LYS A 200 34.50 32.68 -31.26
C LYS A 200 35.83 33.29 -30.81
N LYS A 201 36.92 32.67 -31.28
CA LYS A 201 38.28 33.21 -31.29
C LYS A 201 38.31 34.63 -31.86
#